data_AF-A0A0F9FTU6-F1
#
_entry.id   AF-A0A0F9FTU6-F1
#
_cell.length_a   1.000
_cell.length_b   1.000
_cell.length_c   1.000
_cell.angle_alpha   90.00
_cell.angle_beta   90.00
_cell.angle_gamma   90.00
#
_symmetry.space_group_name_H-M   'P 1'
#
loop_
_entity.id
_entity.type
_entity.pdbx_description
1 polymer ?
#
loop_
_entity_poly.entity_id
_entity_poly.type
_entity_poly.pdbx_seq_one_letter_code
_entity_poly.pdbx_strand_id
1 'polypeptide(L)'
;MMTKPDYVSAEEFDEIFQSVSNWGRWGADDEKGTLNYITPETVQKAASFVKSGRTVSLAIPINKVAGPDNPHPALHYITHNHDIDIPQGEPHFVLDFLASECHGDCHSHMDALCHVSYRGRLYNDRPVSSVTSRGPEIYDITTYAHSIVGRGVLLDIPRLRKVKWLEPGEAVTAEELEAAEKAQGVR
;
A
#
# COMPACT_ATOMS: atom_id res chain seq x y z
N MET A 1 26.94 0.57 -9.07
CA MET A 1 27.01 2.01 -9.40
C MET A 1 25.61 2.54 -9.23
N MET A 2 25.43 3.67 -8.53
CA MET A 2 24.12 4.21 -8.18
C MET A 2 23.35 4.57 -9.46
N THR A 3 22.21 3.91 -9.71
CA THR A 3 21.34 4.28 -10.84
C THR A 3 20.61 5.56 -10.45
N LYS A 4 21.01 6.70 -11.03
CA LYS A 4 20.32 7.98 -10.83
C LYS A 4 19.16 8.06 -11.82
N PRO A 5 17.95 8.44 -11.39
CA PRO A 5 16.88 8.72 -12.32
C PRO A 5 17.25 9.93 -13.19
N ASP A 6 16.86 9.88 -14.45
CA ASP A 6 16.94 11.05 -15.33
C ASP A 6 15.96 12.13 -14.86
N TYR A 7 16.32 13.39 -15.13
CA TYR A 7 15.45 14.51 -14.81
C TYR A 7 14.24 14.49 -15.75
N VAL A 8 13.03 14.53 -15.17
CA VAL A 8 11.77 14.63 -15.90
C VAL A 8 11.22 16.05 -15.72
N SER A 9 11.01 16.76 -16.83
CA SER A 9 10.40 18.09 -16.78
C SER A 9 8.89 18.01 -16.47
N ALA A 10 8.27 19.12 -16.06
CA ALA A 10 6.83 19.14 -15.82
C ALA A 10 6.02 18.79 -17.08
N GLU A 11 6.45 19.30 -18.25
CA GLU A 11 5.82 19.02 -19.55
C GLU A 11 5.96 17.54 -19.94
N GLU A 12 7.16 16.98 -19.76
CA GLU A 12 7.40 15.55 -20.02
C GLU A 12 6.58 14.66 -19.07
N PHE A 13 6.46 15.04 -17.78
CA PHE A 13 5.60 14.33 -16.84
C PHE A 13 4.13 14.38 -17.28
N ASP A 14 3.65 15.53 -17.76
CA ASP A 14 2.29 15.66 -18.29
C ASP A 14 2.05 14.75 -19.49
N GLU A 15 2.99 14.69 -20.43
CA GLU A 15 2.93 13.79 -21.58
C GLU A 15 2.90 12.32 -21.16
N ILE A 16 3.77 11.93 -20.21
CA ILE A 16 3.78 10.59 -19.62
C ILE A 16 2.42 10.29 -18.99
N PHE A 17 1.94 11.17 -18.10
CA PHE A 17 0.66 11.02 -17.41
C PHE A 17 -0.49 10.79 -18.40
N GLN A 18 -0.59 11.61 -19.45
CA GLN A 18 -1.64 11.44 -20.47
C GLN A 18 -1.50 10.12 -21.24
N SER A 19 -0.26 9.70 -21.54
CA SER A 19 -0.01 8.48 -22.32
C SER A 19 -0.32 7.18 -21.56
N VAL A 20 -0.24 7.18 -20.23
CA VAL A 20 -0.44 5.98 -19.39
C VAL A 20 -1.69 6.01 -18.52
N SER A 21 -2.48 7.08 -18.58
CA SER A 21 -3.68 7.23 -17.76
C SER A 21 -4.71 6.12 -18.03
N ASN A 22 -5.25 5.53 -16.96
CA ASN A 22 -6.36 4.58 -17.02
C ASN A 22 -7.73 5.23 -16.77
N TRP A 23 -7.84 6.56 -16.86
CA TRP A 23 -9.14 7.23 -16.71
C TRP A 23 -10.09 6.80 -17.82
N GLY A 24 -11.35 6.55 -17.45
CA GLY A 24 -12.38 6.02 -18.34
C GLY A 24 -12.23 4.55 -18.74
N ARG A 25 -11.12 3.88 -18.42
CA ARG A 25 -10.85 2.48 -18.84
C ARG A 25 -11.93 1.50 -18.40
N TRP A 26 -12.45 1.67 -17.18
CA TRP A 26 -13.52 0.85 -16.61
C TRP A 26 -14.86 1.59 -16.50
N GLY A 27 -14.99 2.70 -17.22
CA GLY A 27 -16.15 3.60 -17.16
C GLY A 27 -15.88 4.86 -16.33
N ALA A 28 -16.63 5.92 -16.63
CA ALA A 28 -16.47 7.23 -15.98
C ALA A 28 -16.86 7.25 -14.49
N ASP A 29 -17.65 6.27 -14.06
CA ASP A 29 -18.09 6.11 -12.68
C ASP A 29 -17.32 5.02 -11.93
N ASP A 30 -16.23 4.49 -12.51
CA ASP A 30 -15.39 3.54 -11.81
C ASP A 30 -14.69 4.18 -10.60
N GLU A 31 -14.65 3.40 -9.52
CA GLU A 31 -13.99 3.76 -8.26
C GLU A 31 -12.91 2.78 -7.83
N LYS A 32 -12.73 1.69 -8.57
CA LYS A 32 -11.80 0.61 -8.23
C LYS A 32 -10.44 0.76 -8.89
N GLY A 33 -10.36 1.44 -10.03
CA GLY A 33 -9.13 1.54 -10.81
C GLY A 33 -8.57 0.18 -11.17
N THR A 34 -7.26 -0.01 -10.99
CA THR A 34 -6.56 -1.26 -11.33
C THR A 34 -7.02 -2.48 -10.50
N LEU A 35 -7.76 -2.29 -9.41
CA LEU A 35 -8.38 -3.40 -8.68
C LEU A 35 -9.39 -4.17 -9.55
N ASN A 36 -9.91 -3.57 -10.62
CA ASN A 36 -10.75 -4.26 -11.61
C ASN A 36 -10.02 -5.41 -12.34
N TYR A 37 -8.70 -5.50 -12.28
CA TYR A 37 -7.96 -6.66 -12.77
C TYR A 37 -8.06 -7.89 -11.86
N ILE A 38 -8.46 -7.71 -10.61
CA ILE A 38 -8.58 -8.78 -9.64
C ILE A 38 -10.02 -9.29 -9.70
N THR A 39 -10.21 -10.34 -10.51
CA THR A 39 -11.49 -11.02 -10.71
C THR A 39 -11.56 -12.32 -9.89
N PRO A 40 -12.77 -12.88 -9.65
CA PRO A 40 -12.91 -14.19 -9.00
C PRO A 40 -12.03 -15.29 -9.62
N GLU A 41 -11.88 -15.29 -10.94
CA GLU A 41 -11.05 -16.25 -11.67
C GLU A 41 -9.56 -16.05 -11.36
N THR A 42 -9.10 -14.80 -11.27
CA THR A 42 -7.70 -14.51 -10.90
C THR A 42 -7.41 -14.89 -9.46
N VAL A 43 -8.37 -14.72 -8.55
CA VAL A 43 -8.29 -15.14 -7.14
C VAL A 43 -8.21 -16.66 -7.05
N GLN A 44 -9.08 -17.37 -7.77
CA GLN A 44 -9.06 -18.83 -7.80
C GLN A 44 -7.72 -19.36 -8.36
N LYS A 45 -7.21 -18.75 -9.43
CA LYS A 45 -5.90 -19.08 -9.99
C LYS A 45 -4.79 -18.81 -8.98
N ALA A 46 -4.84 -17.69 -8.25
CA ALA A 46 -3.88 -17.36 -7.20
C ALA A 46 -3.87 -18.43 -6.09
N ALA A 47 -5.05 -18.86 -5.63
CA ALA A 47 -5.17 -19.91 -4.60
C ALA A 47 -4.49 -21.22 -5.02
N SER A 48 -4.48 -21.56 -6.31
CA SER A 48 -3.81 -22.76 -6.82
C SER A 48 -2.30 -22.79 -6.60
N PHE A 49 -1.64 -21.64 -6.34
CA PHE A 49 -0.22 -21.57 -6.01
C PHE A 49 0.12 -22.00 -4.58
N VAL A 50 -0.87 -22.11 -3.68
CA VAL A 50 -0.63 -22.58 -2.31
C VAL A 50 -0.32 -24.08 -2.32
N LYS A 51 0.91 -24.47 -1.96
CA LYS A 51 1.36 -25.88 -1.92
C LYS A 51 1.75 -26.35 -0.52
N SER A 52 2.49 -25.55 0.23
CA SER A 52 3.05 -25.93 1.54
C SER A 52 2.26 -25.40 2.74
N GLY A 53 1.34 -24.47 2.52
CA GLY A 53 0.65 -23.75 3.60
C GLY A 53 1.56 -22.79 4.40
N ARG A 54 2.82 -22.58 4.01
CA ARG A 54 3.72 -21.64 4.68
C ARG A 54 3.23 -20.21 4.51
N THR A 55 3.09 -19.49 5.62
CA THR A 55 2.76 -18.07 5.64
C THR A 55 4.00 -17.24 6.02
N VAL A 56 4.06 -16.01 5.50
CA VAL A 56 5.08 -15.01 5.86
C VAL A 56 4.35 -13.68 6.02
N SER A 57 4.49 -13.04 7.18
CA SER A 57 3.98 -11.69 7.38
C SER A 57 4.85 -10.69 6.62
N LEU A 58 4.23 -9.79 5.88
CA LEU A 58 4.89 -8.63 5.26
C LEU A 58 4.71 -7.35 6.09
N ALA A 59 4.07 -7.46 7.26
CA ALA A 59 3.80 -6.33 8.13
C ALA A 59 4.96 -6.06 9.09
N ILE A 60 5.35 -4.78 9.20
CA ILE A 60 6.15 -4.27 10.30
C ILE A 60 5.24 -4.17 11.54
N PRO A 61 5.70 -4.56 12.75
CA PRO A 61 4.92 -4.38 13.97
C PRO A 61 4.53 -2.92 14.20
N ILE A 62 3.33 -2.69 14.76
CA ILE A 62 2.86 -1.32 15.09
C ILE A 62 3.88 -0.64 16.01
N ASN A 63 4.55 0.39 15.47
CA ASN A 63 5.62 1.07 16.18
C ASN A 63 5.06 2.18 17.07
N LYS A 64 5.34 2.06 18.37
CA LYS A 64 4.88 2.97 19.45
C LYS A 64 6.02 3.85 19.99
N VAL A 65 7.20 3.77 19.40
CA VAL A 65 8.40 4.45 19.85
C VAL A 65 8.74 5.55 18.87
N ALA A 66 8.82 6.78 19.37
CA ALA A 66 9.25 7.93 18.57
C ALA A 66 10.70 7.76 18.09
N GLY A 67 10.97 8.16 16.86
CA GLY A 67 12.31 8.12 16.27
C GLY A 67 12.38 8.93 14.97
N PRO A 68 13.57 9.03 14.35
CA PRO A 68 13.74 9.76 13.09
C PRO A 68 12.78 9.31 11.99
N ASP A 69 12.59 7.99 11.86
CA ASP A 69 11.69 7.38 10.86
C ASP A 69 10.25 7.16 11.40
N ASN A 70 10.00 7.56 12.65
CA ASN A 70 8.68 7.46 13.30
C ASN A 70 8.41 8.71 14.15
N PRO A 71 8.18 9.88 13.53
CA PRO A 71 7.90 11.12 14.26
C PRO A 71 6.54 11.11 14.97
N HIS A 72 5.60 10.27 14.51
CA HIS A 72 4.23 10.16 15.01
C HIS A 72 3.91 8.71 15.41
N PRO A 73 4.46 8.21 16.53
CA PRO A 73 4.26 6.83 16.95
C PRO A 73 2.79 6.52 17.23
N ALA A 74 2.40 5.27 16.97
CA ALA A 74 1.07 4.80 17.28
C ALA A 74 0.80 4.84 18.79
N LEU A 75 -0.41 5.25 19.15
CA LEU A 75 -0.91 5.21 20.51
C LEU A 75 -1.66 3.89 20.71
N HIS A 76 -1.16 3.04 21.60
CA HIS A 76 -1.83 1.80 21.98
C HIS A 76 -1.77 1.61 23.49
N TYR A 77 -2.94 1.60 24.12
CA TYR A 77 -3.06 1.38 25.56
C TYR A 77 -4.29 0.56 25.90
N ILE A 78 -4.22 -0.13 27.03
CA ILE A 78 -5.29 -0.98 27.56
C ILE A 78 -6.30 -0.08 28.29
N THR A 79 -7.57 -0.18 27.93
CA THR A 79 -8.67 0.60 28.54
C THR A 79 -9.41 -0.17 29.62
N HIS A 80 -9.43 -1.51 29.55
CA HIS A 80 -9.87 -2.41 30.62
C HIS A 80 -8.83 -3.51 30.78
N ASN A 81 -8.40 -3.76 32.01
CA ASN A 81 -7.28 -4.64 32.33
C ASN A 81 -7.64 -5.64 33.45
N HIS A 82 -6.69 -6.49 33.82
CA HIS A 82 -6.85 -7.47 34.89
C HIS A 82 -6.06 -7.13 36.17
N ASP A 83 -5.20 -6.10 36.13
CA ASP A 83 -4.40 -5.66 37.26
C ASP A 83 -5.13 -4.66 38.16
N ILE A 84 -6.29 -4.15 37.73
CA ILE A 84 -7.22 -3.35 38.53
C ILE A 84 -8.52 -4.15 38.74
N ASP A 85 -8.87 -4.39 40.00
CA ASP A 85 -10.12 -5.06 40.36
C ASP A 85 -11.31 -4.14 40.13
N ILE A 86 -12.20 -4.52 39.22
CA ILE A 86 -13.41 -3.76 38.87
C ILE A 86 -14.62 -4.58 39.34
N PRO A 87 -15.58 -4.01 40.09
CA PRO A 87 -16.69 -4.76 40.69
C PRO A 87 -17.72 -5.35 39.71
N GLN A 88 -17.42 -5.48 38.42
CA GLN A 88 -18.35 -5.96 37.39
C GLN A 88 -18.63 -7.46 37.45
N GLY A 89 -17.84 -8.24 38.18
CA GLY A 89 -17.97 -9.69 38.25
C GLY A 89 -17.56 -10.39 36.95
N GLU A 90 -17.74 -11.71 36.90
CA GLU A 90 -17.25 -12.54 35.78
C GLU A 90 -18.26 -12.62 34.60
N PRO A 91 -17.78 -12.66 33.35
CA PRO A 91 -16.37 -12.68 32.92
C PRO A 91 -15.70 -11.31 32.82
N HIS A 92 -14.40 -11.25 33.08
CA HIS A 92 -13.58 -10.05 32.86
C HIS A 92 -13.07 -9.98 31.40
N PHE A 93 -13.08 -8.78 30.82
CA PHE A 93 -12.60 -8.52 29.46
C PHE A 93 -11.42 -7.55 29.44
N VAL A 94 -10.44 -7.82 28.59
CA VAL A 94 -9.41 -6.84 28.23
C VAL A 94 -9.87 -6.08 27.00
N LEU A 95 -9.83 -4.76 27.10
CA LEU A 95 -10.15 -3.85 25.99
C LEU A 95 -8.97 -2.94 25.74
N ASP A 96 -8.76 -2.53 24.50
CA ASP A 96 -7.70 -1.62 24.11
C ASP A 96 -8.20 -0.45 23.27
N PHE A 97 -7.36 0.57 23.18
CA PHE A 97 -7.50 1.69 22.28
C PHE A 97 -6.27 1.75 21.39
N LEU A 98 -6.48 1.92 20.09
CA LEU A 98 -5.43 2.09 19.09
C LEU A 98 -5.70 3.33 18.25
N ALA A 99 -4.71 4.21 18.13
CA ALA A 99 -4.66 5.27 17.13
C ALA A 99 -3.31 5.23 16.41
N SER A 100 -3.32 5.41 15.09
CA SER A 100 -2.12 5.39 14.26
C SER A 100 -2.25 6.39 13.13
N GLU A 101 -1.23 7.21 12.93
CA GLU A 101 -0.96 7.81 11.63
C GLU A 101 -0.18 6.75 10.84
N CYS A 102 -0.74 6.28 9.73
CA CYS A 102 -0.19 5.12 9.01
C CYS A 102 0.75 5.50 7.86
N HIS A 103 0.88 6.78 7.55
CA HIS A 103 1.79 7.28 6.52
C HIS A 103 3.18 7.54 7.09
N GLY A 104 4.21 7.26 6.28
CA GLY A 104 5.62 7.32 6.67
C GLY A 104 6.30 5.95 6.53
N ASP A 105 7.50 5.83 7.10
CA ASP A 105 8.38 4.67 6.85
C ASP A 105 8.27 3.55 7.90
N CYS A 106 7.48 3.77 8.97
CA CYS A 106 7.48 2.90 10.15
C CYS A 106 6.27 1.95 10.26
N HIS A 107 5.28 2.08 9.38
CA HIS A 107 4.10 1.21 9.36
C HIS A 107 3.82 0.68 7.96
N SER A 108 3.54 -0.62 7.87
CA SER A 108 3.01 -1.20 6.63
C SER A 108 1.58 -0.71 6.40
N HIS A 109 1.33 -0.08 5.25
CA HIS A 109 0.04 0.51 4.92
C HIS A 109 -0.32 0.30 3.44
N MET A 110 -1.54 0.71 3.08
CA MET A 110 -2.03 0.77 1.71
C MET A 110 -2.59 2.16 1.44
N ASP A 111 -2.21 2.75 0.31
CA ASP A 111 -2.74 4.02 -0.13
C ASP A 111 -3.95 3.80 -1.05
N ALA A 112 -5.08 4.38 -0.66
CA ALA A 112 -6.29 4.38 -1.47
C ALA A 112 -6.21 5.42 -2.61
N LEU A 113 -7.11 5.35 -3.59
CA LEU A 113 -7.11 6.24 -4.75
C LEU A 113 -7.35 7.73 -4.38
N CYS A 114 -7.84 8.02 -3.18
CA CYS A 114 -7.95 9.39 -2.65
C CYS A 114 -6.62 9.98 -2.12
N HIS A 115 -5.54 9.19 -2.04
CA HIS A 115 -4.28 9.60 -1.38
C HIS A 115 -3.48 10.64 -2.16
N VAL A 116 -3.38 10.48 -3.49
CA VAL A 116 -2.56 11.36 -4.35
C VAL A 116 -3.44 12.02 -5.41
N SER A 117 -3.22 13.32 -5.61
CA SER A 117 -3.86 14.08 -6.67
C SER A 117 -2.83 14.71 -7.60
N TYR A 118 -3.25 14.97 -8.83
CA TYR A 118 -2.48 15.73 -9.79
C TYR A 118 -3.35 16.79 -10.45
N ARG A 119 -2.87 18.04 -10.51
CA ARG A 119 -3.61 19.20 -11.05
C ARG A 119 -5.03 19.36 -10.46
N GLY A 120 -5.18 19.08 -9.17
CA GLY A 120 -6.48 19.19 -8.48
C GLY A 120 -7.48 18.09 -8.86
N ARG A 121 -7.00 16.99 -9.46
CA ARG A 121 -7.80 15.84 -9.85
C ARG A 121 -7.26 14.55 -9.24
N LEU A 122 -8.18 13.68 -8.86
CA LEU A 122 -7.95 12.29 -8.44
C LEU A 122 -8.16 11.36 -9.63
N TYR A 123 -8.12 10.05 -9.39
CA TYR A 123 -8.50 9.04 -10.38
C TYR A 123 -9.84 9.40 -11.09
N ASN A 124 -9.92 9.10 -12.40
CA ASN A 124 -11.13 9.29 -13.20
C ASN A 124 -11.68 10.74 -13.23
N ASP A 125 -10.80 11.73 -13.25
CA ASP A 125 -11.09 13.17 -13.30
C ASP A 125 -11.92 13.71 -12.12
N ARG A 126 -11.98 12.99 -11.00
CA ARG A 126 -12.73 13.46 -9.84
C ARG A 126 -12.01 14.62 -9.17
N PRO A 127 -12.73 15.67 -8.74
CA PRO A 127 -12.11 16.83 -8.13
C PRO A 127 -11.57 16.50 -6.74
N VAL A 128 -10.41 17.07 -6.37
CA VAL A 128 -9.85 16.92 -5.02
C VAL A 128 -10.75 17.46 -3.91
N SER A 129 -11.71 18.33 -4.25
CA SER A 129 -12.71 18.84 -3.31
C SER A 129 -13.65 17.75 -2.77
N SER A 130 -13.67 16.56 -3.38
CA SER A 130 -14.36 15.39 -2.84
C SER A 130 -13.68 14.78 -1.61
N VAL A 131 -12.45 15.22 -1.28
CA VAL A 131 -11.71 14.82 -0.09
C VAL A 131 -11.66 15.99 0.88
N THR A 132 -12.29 15.84 2.03
CA THR A 132 -12.43 16.92 3.02
C THR A 132 -11.92 16.50 4.39
N SER A 133 -11.90 17.43 5.34
CA SER A 133 -11.60 17.13 6.75
C SER A 133 -12.58 16.16 7.42
N ARG A 134 -13.73 15.88 6.78
CA ARG A 134 -14.71 14.88 7.23
C ARG A 134 -14.45 13.50 6.62
N GLY A 135 -13.46 13.39 5.74
CA GLY A 135 -13.14 12.21 4.97
C GLY A 135 -13.35 12.40 3.47
N PRO A 136 -12.88 11.43 2.67
CA PRO A 136 -13.22 11.29 1.25
C PRO A 136 -14.68 10.87 1.04
N GLU A 137 -15.36 11.46 0.06
CA GLU A 137 -16.69 11.03 -0.40
C GLU A 137 -16.62 9.76 -1.27
N ILE A 138 -15.47 9.55 -1.93
CA ILE A 138 -15.18 8.47 -2.87
C ILE A 138 -13.71 8.06 -2.72
N TYR A 139 -13.34 6.88 -3.22
CA TYR A 139 -11.94 6.45 -3.36
C TYR A 139 -11.21 6.19 -2.04
N ASP A 140 -11.96 6.00 -0.97
CA ASP A 140 -11.42 5.58 0.31
C ASP A 140 -11.04 4.09 0.31
N ILE A 141 -10.33 3.67 1.36
CA ILE A 141 -9.79 2.32 1.47
C ILE A 141 -10.87 1.23 1.56
N THR A 142 -12.11 1.56 1.91
CA THR A 142 -13.21 0.58 1.99
C THR A 142 -13.55 -0.01 0.62
N THR A 143 -13.27 0.71 -0.47
CA THR A 143 -13.39 0.22 -1.86
C THR A 143 -12.55 -1.04 -2.11
N TYR A 144 -11.51 -1.26 -1.29
CA TYR A 144 -10.54 -2.34 -1.45
C TYR A 144 -10.97 -3.63 -0.74
N ALA A 145 -12.10 -3.63 -0.01
CA ALA A 145 -12.53 -4.71 0.90
C ALA A 145 -12.50 -6.13 0.30
N HIS A 146 -12.65 -6.27 -1.02
CA HIS A 146 -12.69 -7.57 -1.71
C HIS A 146 -11.62 -7.76 -2.80
N SER A 147 -10.79 -6.75 -3.06
CA SER A 147 -9.93 -6.74 -4.27
C SER A 147 -8.43 -6.78 -3.96
N ILE A 148 -8.02 -7.07 -2.73
CA ILE A 148 -6.59 -7.16 -2.32
C ILE A 148 -6.10 -8.60 -2.16
N VAL A 149 -6.96 -9.59 -2.46
CA VAL A 149 -6.59 -11.00 -2.47
C VAL A 149 -6.26 -11.39 -3.90
N GLY A 150 -5.09 -11.97 -4.13
CA GLY A 150 -4.67 -12.33 -5.47
C GLY A 150 -3.28 -12.94 -5.50
N ARG A 151 -2.67 -12.96 -6.69
CA ARG A 151 -1.32 -13.47 -6.88
C ARG A 151 -0.31 -12.34 -6.62
N GLY A 152 0.56 -12.54 -5.64
CA GLY A 152 1.76 -11.71 -5.45
C GLY A 152 2.98 -12.30 -6.14
N VAL A 153 3.86 -11.43 -6.65
CA VAL A 153 5.18 -11.78 -7.18
C VAL A 153 6.21 -10.90 -6.49
N LEU A 154 7.24 -11.50 -5.88
CA LEU A 154 8.34 -10.78 -5.25
C LEU A 154 9.49 -10.64 -6.26
N LEU A 155 9.90 -9.41 -6.57
CA LEU A 155 11.10 -9.11 -7.36
C LEU A 155 12.20 -8.61 -6.42
N ASP A 156 13.25 -9.42 -6.21
CA ASP A 156 14.35 -9.12 -5.29
C ASP A 156 15.47 -8.33 -6.00
N ILE A 157 15.29 -7.01 -6.06
CA ILE A 157 16.24 -6.09 -6.70
C ILE A 157 17.60 -6.01 -5.98
N PRO A 158 17.67 -5.94 -4.63
CA PRO A 158 18.95 -6.01 -3.93
C PRO A 158 19.75 -7.27 -4.30
N ARG A 159 19.10 -8.43 -4.37
CA ARG A 159 19.74 -9.68 -4.80
C ARG A 159 20.21 -9.63 -6.24
N LEU A 160 19.41 -9.08 -7.16
CA LEU A 160 19.81 -8.90 -8.57
C LEU A 160 21.09 -8.05 -8.65
N ARG A 161 21.14 -6.95 -7.89
CA ARG A 161 22.30 -6.05 -7.79
C ARG A 161 23.45 -6.59 -6.94
N LYS A 162 23.27 -7.73 -6.26
CA LYS A 162 24.23 -8.32 -5.31
C LYS A 162 24.61 -7.37 -4.17
N VAL A 163 23.65 -6.58 -3.70
CA VAL A 163 23.79 -5.66 -2.56
C VAL A 163 22.82 -6.06 -1.46
N LYS A 164 23.01 -5.52 -0.25
CA LYS A 164 22.10 -5.78 0.88
C LYS A 164 20.84 -4.91 0.83
N TRP A 165 20.95 -3.69 0.33
CA TRP A 165 19.87 -2.72 0.15
C TRP A 165 20.27 -1.72 -0.93
N LEU A 166 19.31 -0.91 -1.39
CA LEU A 166 19.53 0.25 -2.26
C LEU A 166 19.60 1.51 -1.39
N GLU A 167 20.48 2.44 -1.73
CA GLU A 167 20.55 3.74 -1.04
C GLU A 167 19.39 4.66 -1.47
N PRO A 168 18.93 5.57 -0.60
CA PRO A 168 17.91 6.56 -0.97
C PRO A 168 18.30 7.35 -2.22
N GLY A 169 17.36 7.46 -3.17
CA GLY A 169 17.56 8.13 -4.46
C GLY A 169 18.10 7.22 -5.57
N GLU A 170 18.35 5.94 -5.30
CA GLU A 170 18.56 4.94 -6.35
C GLU A 170 17.24 4.58 -7.05
N ALA A 171 17.20 4.77 -8.37
CA ALA A 171 16.06 4.34 -9.18
C ALA A 171 16.14 2.83 -9.46
N VAL A 172 14.98 2.16 -9.48
CA VAL A 172 14.80 0.81 -10.03
C VAL A 172 14.14 0.97 -11.41
N THR A 173 14.80 0.51 -12.46
CA THR A 173 14.31 0.71 -13.84
C THR A 173 13.40 -0.43 -14.31
N ALA A 174 12.63 -0.21 -15.38
CA ALA A 174 11.81 -1.25 -15.99
C ALA A 174 12.65 -2.46 -16.44
N GLU A 175 13.83 -2.20 -17.03
CA GLU A 175 14.77 -3.24 -17.46
C GLU A 175 15.27 -4.09 -16.27
N GLU A 176 15.43 -3.49 -15.10
CA GLU A 176 15.78 -4.23 -13.89
C GLU A 176 14.64 -5.08 -13.35
N LEU A 177 13.40 -4.60 -13.46
CA LEU A 177 12.22 -5.41 -13.13
C LEU A 177 12.15 -6.65 -14.05
N GLU A 178 12.31 -6.45 -15.36
CA GLU A 178 12.35 -7.55 -16.35
C GLU A 178 13.53 -8.51 -16.11
N ALA A 179 14.70 -7.97 -15.76
CA ALA A 179 15.87 -8.77 -15.43
C ALA A 179 15.65 -9.59 -14.15
N ALA A 180 14.99 -9.03 -13.14
CA ALA A 180 14.62 -9.74 -11.91
C ALA A 180 13.60 -10.85 -12.19
N GLU A 181 12.57 -10.56 -12.99
CA GLU A 181 11.59 -11.56 -13.45
C GLU A 181 12.29 -12.75 -14.11
N LYS A 182 13.16 -12.47 -15.09
CA LYS A 182 13.94 -13.50 -15.80
C LYS A 182 14.86 -14.29 -14.87
N ALA A 183 15.60 -13.60 -14.00
CA ALA A 183 16.55 -14.24 -13.09
C ALA A 183 15.86 -15.16 -12.05
N GLN A 184 14.64 -14.80 -11.64
CA GLN A 184 13.86 -15.54 -10.65
C GLN A 184 12.90 -16.56 -11.29
N GLY A 185 12.75 -16.55 -12.62
CA GLY A 185 11.85 -17.45 -13.33
C GLY A 185 10.37 -17.15 -13.07
N VAL A 186 10.01 -15.88 -12.91
CA VAL A 186 8.63 -15.42 -12.63
C VAL A 186 8.14 -14.46 -13.71
N ARG A 187 6.81 -14.41 -13.91
CA ARG A 187 6.05 -13.47 -14.74
C ARG A 187 4.60 -13.45 -14.27
#